data_AF-A7F037-F1
#
_entry.id   AF-A7F037-F1
#
_cell.length_a   1.000
_cell.length_b   1.000
_cell.length_c   1.000
_cell.angle_alpha   90.00
_cell.angle_beta   90.00
_cell.angle_gamma   90.00
#
_symmetry.space_group_name_H-M   'P 1'
#
loop_
_entity.id
_entity.type
_entity.pdbx_description
1 polymer ?
#
loop_
_entity_poly.entity_id
_entity_poly.type
_entity_poly.pdbx_seq_one_letter_code
_entity_poly.pdbx_strand_id
1 'polypeptide(L)'
;MSSPSSDEIFNNWSGIIDDNFSKTVLDTFGLSQDDKYVYRAESFAMTLPQIQETVSTGKLKYHYQDQGKVLQIPLADIDAYTSIFSSKTDTSKALIAFASNAKKGSPREWVANYLQSRRIPPSCKIPKAKAHINPYYDIWAQTCRMVSFLGPLPDAHYADPAAAKMTHPVLPVLYHHSDVVVPSYDSLYIISQLVEESKLDGIIDMASGNGYWTYILRRMKLKVNAVDNMASEYRNMWISDTEKADGVEYLRKNGGGKNKLLLMVYMITAGTFTKRVLSTYKGDVIVVVGTQNANRYTGLSDCTMEEWFEKEMNGWELICRIAMPSFAGKDEGMFVWKRKN
;
A
#
# COMPACT_ATOMS: atom_id res chain seq x y z
N MET A 1 13.32 -19.81 -18.93
CA MET A 1 11.86 -20.02 -18.86
C MET A 1 11.21 -18.66 -19.02
N SER A 2 10.06 -18.56 -19.69
CA SER A 2 9.28 -17.32 -19.70
C SER A 2 8.75 -17.03 -18.30
N SER A 3 8.75 -15.77 -17.86
CA SER A 3 8.11 -15.39 -16.61
C SER A 3 6.62 -15.76 -16.66
N PRO A 4 6.04 -16.27 -15.56
CA PRO A 4 4.63 -16.61 -15.50
C PRO A 4 3.77 -15.37 -15.71
N SER A 5 2.63 -15.54 -16.37
CA SER A 5 1.62 -14.50 -16.50
C SER A 5 1.01 -14.14 -15.13
N SER A 6 0.45 -12.95 -15.01
CA SER A 6 -0.23 -12.50 -13.79
C SER A 6 -1.36 -13.46 -13.36
N ASP A 7 -2.09 -14.04 -14.32
CA ASP A 7 -3.13 -15.03 -14.04
C ASP A 7 -2.53 -16.34 -13.51
N GLU A 8 -1.43 -16.82 -14.08
CA GLU A 8 -0.73 -18.01 -13.56
C GLU A 8 -0.23 -17.79 -12.14
N ILE A 9 0.36 -16.63 -11.85
CA ILE A 9 0.82 -16.29 -10.50
C ILE A 9 -0.33 -16.37 -9.49
N PHE A 10 -1.44 -15.71 -9.77
CA PHE A 10 -2.58 -15.69 -8.84
C PHE A 10 -3.31 -17.04 -8.76
N ASN A 11 -3.43 -17.78 -9.85
CA ASN A 11 -4.16 -19.05 -9.87
C ASN A 11 -3.37 -20.17 -9.19
N ASN A 12 -2.04 -20.09 -9.23
CA ASN A 12 -1.14 -21.06 -8.59
C ASN A 12 -0.63 -20.58 -7.22
N TRP A 13 -1.09 -19.44 -6.72
CA TRP A 13 -0.63 -18.92 -5.43
C TRP A 13 -1.04 -19.84 -4.27
N SER A 14 -0.04 -20.43 -3.62
CA SER A 14 -0.22 -21.32 -2.46
C SER A 14 0.31 -20.74 -1.14
N GLY A 15 0.75 -19.48 -1.14
CA GLY A 15 1.35 -18.82 0.02
C GLY A 15 2.89 -18.86 0.01
N ILE A 16 3.48 -18.52 1.16
CA ILE A 16 4.94 -18.45 1.35
C ILE A 16 5.58 -19.84 1.27
N ILE A 17 6.69 -19.94 0.55
CA ILE A 17 7.41 -21.19 0.31
C ILE A 17 8.51 -21.36 1.35
N ASP A 18 8.44 -22.42 2.15
CA ASP A 18 9.45 -22.81 3.16
C ASP A 18 9.85 -21.70 4.14
N ASP A 19 8.93 -20.77 4.45
CA ASP A 19 9.22 -19.57 5.26
C ASP A 19 10.37 -18.70 4.69
N ASN A 20 10.67 -18.85 3.39
CA ASN A 20 11.82 -18.28 2.73
C ASN A 20 11.40 -17.22 1.69
N PHE A 21 11.71 -15.96 2.01
CA PHE A 21 11.38 -14.81 1.16
C PHE A 21 11.99 -14.90 -0.23
N SER A 22 13.29 -15.19 -0.32
CA SER A 22 13.98 -15.25 -1.62
C SER A 22 13.46 -16.37 -2.48
N LYS A 23 13.29 -17.57 -1.91
CA LYS A 23 12.70 -18.71 -2.62
C LYS A 23 11.28 -18.40 -3.09
N THR A 24 10.46 -17.78 -2.24
CA THR A 24 9.11 -17.36 -2.59
C THR A 24 9.13 -16.41 -3.80
N VAL A 25 9.99 -15.38 -3.80
CA VAL A 25 10.11 -14.44 -4.93
C VAL A 25 10.58 -15.16 -6.20
N LEU A 26 11.64 -15.96 -6.11
CA LEU A 26 12.20 -16.66 -7.27
C LEU A 26 11.17 -17.57 -7.94
N ASP A 27 10.51 -18.42 -7.15
CA ASP A 27 9.56 -19.40 -7.66
C ASP A 27 8.29 -18.72 -8.18
N THR A 28 7.78 -17.69 -7.48
CA THR A 28 6.56 -16.96 -7.88
C THR A 28 6.72 -16.28 -9.22
N PHE A 29 7.88 -15.65 -9.47
CA PHE A 29 8.13 -14.88 -10.69
C PHE A 29 8.93 -15.66 -11.74
N GLY A 30 9.15 -16.96 -11.53
CA GLY A 30 9.88 -17.84 -12.46
C GLY A 30 11.32 -17.38 -12.72
N LEU A 31 11.98 -16.79 -11.71
CA LEU A 31 13.32 -16.24 -11.81
C LEU A 31 14.38 -17.34 -11.66
N SER A 32 15.59 -17.08 -12.18
CA SER A 32 16.73 -17.97 -12.00
C SER A 32 17.16 -18.04 -10.53
N GLN A 33 17.57 -19.22 -10.05
CA GLN A 33 18.19 -19.34 -8.71
C GLN A 33 19.48 -18.51 -8.58
N ASP A 34 20.15 -18.25 -9.71
CA ASP A 34 21.30 -17.34 -9.82
C ASP A 34 20.89 -15.92 -10.23
N ASP A 35 19.70 -15.44 -9.82
CA ASP A 35 19.25 -14.08 -10.14
C ASP A 35 20.26 -13.02 -9.67
N LYS A 36 20.78 -12.25 -10.63
CA LYS A 36 21.72 -11.15 -10.40
C LYS A 36 21.06 -9.78 -10.58
N TYR A 37 19.73 -9.74 -10.74
CA TYR A 37 19.01 -8.49 -10.86
C TYR A 37 19.25 -7.62 -9.62
N VAL A 38 19.57 -6.34 -9.86
CA VAL A 38 19.78 -5.36 -8.79
C VAL A 38 18.49 -4.60 -8.61
N TYR A 39 17.80 -4.87 -7.52
CA TYR A 39 16.59 -4.16 -7.12
C TYR A 39 16.96 -2.75 -6.64
N ARG A 40 16.26 -1.74 -7.15
CA ARG A 40 16.57 -0.33 -6.90
C ARG A 40 15.35 0.41 -6.34
N ALA A 41 15.58 1.17 -5.27
CA ALA A 41 14.65 2.20 -4.81
C ALA A 41 15.44 3.30 -4.10
N GLU A 42 15.37 4.54 -4.58
CA GLU A 42 16.19 5.65 -4.09
C GLU A 42 17.70 5.31 -4.03
N SER A 43 18.33 5.41 -2.85
CA SER A 43 19.73 5.06 -2.62
C SER A 43 19.98 3.57 -2.43
N PHE A 44 18.94 2.73 -2.38
CA PHE A 44 19.09 1.28 -2.26
C PHE A 44 19.33 0.64 -3.62
N ALA A 45 20.36 -0.22 -3.68
CA ALA A 45 20.69 -1.06 -4.83
C ALA A 45 21.25 -2.39 -4.31
N MET A 46 20.41 -3.43 -4.29
CA MET A 46 20.78 -4.74 -3.75
C MET A 46 20.22 -5.87 -4.60
N THR A 47 20.94 -6.97 -4.67
CA THR A 47 20.47 -8.25 -5.24
C THR A 47 19.66 -9.03 -4.21
N LEU A 48 18.85 -10.00 -4.66
CA LEU A 48 18.05 -10.83 -3.77
C LEU A 48 18.91 -11.60 -2.73
N PRO A 49 20.08 -12.18 -3.08
CA PRO A 49 20.97 -12.79 -2.09
C PRO A 49 21.47 -11.82 -1.01
N GLN A 50 21.84 -10.58 -1.38
CA GLN A 50 22.28 -9.56 -0.42
C GLN A 50 21.15 -9.15 0.54
N ILE A 51 19.92 -9.10 0.05
CA ILE A 51 18.74 -8.83 0.86
C ILE A 51 18.52 -9.99 1.84
N GLN A 52 18.58 -11.24 1.37
CA GLN A 52 18.45 -12.44 2.21
C GLN A 52 19.52 -12.47 3.32
N GLU A 53 20.78 -12.17 2.99
CA GLU A 53 21.86 -12.10 3.97
C GLU A 53 21.58 -11.04 5.04
N THR A 54 21.10 -9.87 4.63
CA THR A 54 20.82 -8.76 5.55
C THR A 54 19.68 -9.10 6.52
N VAL A 55 18.64 -9.78 6.03
CA VAL A 55 17.55 -10.29 6.88
C VAL A 55 18.05 -11.40 7.81
N SER A 56 18.78 -12.37 7.26
CA SER A 56 19.21 -13.57 8.02
C SER A 56 20.20 -13.24 9.14
N THR A 57 21.06 -12.23 8.92
CA THR A 57 21.99 -11.74 9.95
C THR A 57 21.33 -10.85 11.00
N GLY A 58 20.05 -10.52 10.84
CA GLY A 58 19.31 -9.65 11.75
C GLY A 58 19.82 -8.21 11.80
N LYS A 59 20.69 -7.82 10.86
CA LYS A 59 21.31 -6.49 10.81
C LYS A 59 20.32 -5.36 10.56
N LEU A 60 19.16 -5.65 9.97
CA LEU A 60 18.07 -4.70 9.75
C LEU A 60 16.75 -5.26 10.29
N LYS A 61 16.50 -5.01 11.57
CA LYS A 61 15.19 -5.16 12.20
C LYS A 61 14.66 -3.77 12.57
N TYR A 62 13.34 -3.61 12.53
CA TYR A 62 12.74 -2.42 13.13
C TYR A 62 12.75 -2.56 14.66
N HIS A 63 13.20 -1.52 15.34
CA HIS A 63 13.34 -1.52 16.79
C HIS A 63 12.34 -0.57 17.42
N TYR A 64 11.29 -1.13 18.04
CA TYR A 64 10.46 -0.39 18.97
C TYR A 64 11.29 -0.08 20.22
N GLN A 65 11.15 1.14 20.74
CA GLN A 65 11.93 1.59 21.89
C GLN A 65 11.02 2.26 22.93
N ASP A 66 11.36 2.09 24.20
CA ASP A 66 10.83 2.86 25.32
C ASP A 66 12.01 3.46 26.09
N GLN A 67 12.04 4.79 26.24
CA GLN A 67 13.11 5.50 26.95
C GLN A 67 14.53 5.07 26.51
N GLY A 68 14.72 4.86 25.19
CA GLY A 68 15.99 4.44 24.59
C GLY A 68 16.32 2.94 24.72
N LYS A 69 15.46 2.14 25.36
CA LYS A 69 15.62 0.69 25.45
C LYS A 69 14.85 0.00 24.32
N VAL A 70 15.56 -0.81 23.53
CA VAL A 70 14.94 -1.67 22.51
C VAL A 70 14.04 -2.72 23.16
N LEU A 71 12.80 -2.78 22.69
CA LEU A 71 11.79 -3.72 23.13
C LEU A 71 11.76 -4.95 22.23
N GLN A 72 11.55 -6.13 22.83
CA GLN A 72 11.32 -7.36 22.08
C GLN A 72 9.85 -7.45 21.70
N ILE A 73 9.60 -7.77 20.42
CA ILE A 73 8.25 -7.90 19.88
C ILE A 73 7.88 -9.38 19.78
N PRO A 74 6.84 -9.85 20.48
CA PRO A 74 6.35 -11.21 20.32
C PRO A 74 5.82 -11.44 18.90
N LEU A 75 6.12 -12.60 18.31
CA LEU A 75 5.61 -12.98 16.98
C LEU A 75 4.06 -12.96 16.94
N ALA A 76 3.41 -13.36 18.03
CA ALA A 76 1.95 -13.34 18.14
C ALA A 76 1.35 -11.93 18.02
N ASP A 77 2.10 -10.88 18.39
CA ASP A 77 1.64 -9.50 18.22
C ASP A 77 1.75 -9.09 16.75
N ILE A 78 2.83 -9.47 16.06
CA ILE A 78 3.01 -9.22 14.62
C ILE A 78 1.91 -9.93 13.81
N ASP A 79 1.63 -11.19 14.14
CA ASP A 79 0.56 -11.96 13.52
C ASP A 79 -0.82 -11.34 13.77
N ALA A 80 -1.05 -10.83 14.98
CA ALA A 80 -2.29 -10.12 15.29
C ALA A 80 -2.41 -8.82 14.48
N TYR A 81 -1.32 -8.07 14.31
CA TYR A 81 -1.29 -6.85 13.49
C TYR A 81 -1.57 -7.15 12.01
N THR A 82 -0.84 -8.08 11.40
CA THR A 82 -1.02 -8.40 9.98
C THR A 82 -2.42 -8.97 9.70
N SER A 83 -3.02 -9.67 10.68
CA SER A 83 -4.39 -10.19 10.57
C SER A 83 -5.47 -9.10 10.47
N ILE A 84 -5.19 -7.86 10.89
CA ILE A 84 -6.14 -6.72 10.77
C ILE A 84 -6.51 -6.47 9.30
N PHE A 85 -5.57 -6.71 8.39
CA PHE A 85 -5.73 -6.45 6.95
C PHE A 85 -6.05 -7.71 6.14
N SER A 86 -6.21 -8.86 6.81
CA SER A 86 -6.56 -10.12 6.15
C SER A 86 -7.99 -10.07 5.62
N SER A 87 -8.21 -10.57 4.41
CA SER A 87 -9.56 -10.78 3.87
C SER A 87 -10.41 -11.75 4.71
N LYS A 88 -9.78 -12.52 5.60
CA LYS A 88 -10.43 -13.55 6.43
C LYS A 88 -10.96 -12.99 7.76
N THR A 89 -10.61 -11.76 8.12
CA THR A 89 -10.98 -11.13 9.39
C THR A 89 -12.00 -10.01 9.17
N ASP A 90 -12.64 -9.60 10.26
CA ASP A 90 -13.45 -8.38 10.28
C ASP A 90 -12.55 -7.31 10.89
N THR A 91 -12.16 -6.30 10.12
CA THR A 91 -11.15 -5.32 10.53
C THR A 91 -11.56 -4.55 11.78
N SER A 92 -12.86 -4.24 11.96
CA SER A 92 -13.33 -3.55 13.17
C SER A 92 -13.14 -4.44 14.41
N LYS A 93 -13.53 -5.72 14.31
CA LYS A 93 -13.33 -6.68 15.41
C LYS A 93 -11.85 -7.00 15.65
N ALA A 94 -11.07 -7.09 14.58
CA ALA A 94 -9.63 -7.35 14.65
C ALA A 94 -8.91 -6.20 15.36
N LEU A 95 -9.24 -4.94 15.05
CA LEU A 95 -8.69 -3.77 15.74
C LEU A 95 -9.05 -3.74 17.23
N ILE A 96 -10.31 -4.03 17.58
CA ILE A 96 -10.76 -4.13 18.97
C ILE A 96 -9.97 -5.23 19.71
N ALA A 97 -9.87 -6.42 19.12
CA ALA A 97 -9.11 -7.53 19.69
C ALA A 97 -7.59 -7.24 19.75
N PHE A 98 -7.07 -6.48 18.79
CA PHE A 98 -5.68 -6.06 18.79
C PHE A 98 -5.38 -5.17 20.01
N ALA A 99 -6.26 -4.20 20.29
CA ALA A 99 -6.17 -3.32 21.45
C ALA A 99 -6.42 -4.06 22.79
N SER A 100 -7.50 -4.84 22.89
CA SER A 100 -7.93 -5.43 24.15
C SER A 100 -6.97 -6.49 24.71
N ASN A 101 -6.15 -7.09 23.86
CA ASN A 101 -5.15 -8.08 24.24
C ASN A 101 -3.74 -7.48 24.38
N ALA A 102 -3.60 -6.16 24.24
CA ALA A 102 -2.32 -5.48 24.44
C ALA A 102 -1.97 -5.42 25.93
N LYS A 103 -0.69 -5.66 26.26
CA LYS A 103 -0.19 -5.36 27.60
C LYS A 103 -0.06 -3.85 27.75
N LYS A 104 -0.40 -3.32 28.93
CA LYS A 104 -0.22 -1.90 29.25
C LYS A 104 1.23 -1.48 29.03
N GLY A 105 1.45 -0.38 28.32
CA GLY A 105 2.77 0.14 27.96
C GLY A 105 3.50 -0.65 26.88
N SER A 106 2.86 -1.62 26.24
CA SER A 106 3.50 -2.39 25.16
C SER A 106 3.40 -1.69 23.80
N PRO A 107 4.32 -1.96 22.86
CA PRO A 107 4.23 -1.50 21.49
C PRO A 107 2.89 -1.83 20.81
N ARG A 108 2.30 -2.99 21.14
CA ARG A 108 0.97 -3.37 20.65
C ARG A 108 -0.12 -2.38 21.09
N GLU A 109 -0.07 -1.90 22.32
CA GLU A 109 -1.02 -0.91 22.83
C GLU A 109 -0.86 0.42 22.08
N TRP A 110 0.38 0.87 21.87
CA TRP A 110 0.67 2.12 21.16
C TRP A 110 0.18 2.08 19.72
N VAL A 111 0.51 1.02 18.98
CA VAL A 111 0.05 0.82 17.61
C VAL A 111 -1.48 0.71 17.57
N ALA A 112 -2.09 -0.06 18.48
CA ALA A 112 -3.55 -0.21 18.51
C ALA A 112 -4.28 1.11 18.75
N ASN A 113 -3.79 1.94 19.68
CA ASN A 113 -4.34 3.26 19.95
C ASN A 113 -4.16 4.19 18.76
N TYR A 114 -3.02 4.12 18.10
CA TYR A 114 -2.74 4.90 16.91
C TYR A 114 -3.65 4.54 15.73
N LEU A 115 -3.76 3.26 15.38
CA LEU A 115 -4.62 2.81 14.29
C LEU A 115 -6.09 3.18 14.53
N GLN A 116 -6.56 3.12 15.78
CA GLN A 116 -7.92 3.51 16.14
C GLN A 116 -8.13 5.03 16.03
N SER A 117 -7.20 5.85 16.52
CA SER A 117 -7.33 7.32 16.47
C SER A 117 -7.36 7.86 15.03
N ARG A 118 -6.73 7.14 14.10
CA ARG A 118 -6.70 7.47 12.68
C ARG A 118 -7.90 6.91 11.91
N ARG A 119 -8.77 6.09 12.48
CA ARG A 119 -9.83 5.42 11.69
C ARG A 119 -11.07 6.30 11.52
N ILE A 120 -11.46 6.55 10.27
CA ILE A 120 -12.81 7.01 9.90
C ILE A 120 -13.46 5.83 9.17
N PRO A 121 -14.37 5.08 9.82
CA PRO A 121 -14.91 3.85 9.26
C PRO A 121 -15.64 4.09 7.93
N PRO A 122 -15.61 3.13 7.00
CA PRO A 122 -16.48 3.19 5.83
C PRO A 122 -17.95 3.12 6.25
N SER A 123 -18.83 3.73 5.46
CA SER A 123 -20.29 3.62 5.63
C SER A 123 -20.80 2.21 5.34
N CYS A 124 -20.12 1.47 4.45
CA CYS A 124 -20.49 0.13 4.05
C CYS A 124 -19.94 -0.94 5.02
N LYS A 125 -20.69 -2.04 5.16
CA LYS A 125 -20.21 -3.22 5.88
C LYS A 125 -19.36 -4.08 4.95
N ILE A 126 -18.11 -4.31 5.33
CA ILE A 126 -17.18 -5.11 4.53
C ILE A 126 -17.33 -6.60 4.90
N PRO A 127 -17.65 -7.49 3.94
CA PRO A 127 -17.74 -8.91 4.19
C PRO A 127 -16.35 -9.55 4.27
N LYS A 128 -16.25 -10.71 4.93
CA LYS A 128 -15.04 -11.53 4.87
C LYS A 128 -14.98 -12.25 3.52
N ALA A 129 -13.80 -12.37 2.93
CA ALA A 129 -13.57 -13.09 1.68
C ALA A 129 -12.48 -14.14 1.83
N LYS A 130 -12.87 -15.33 2.30
CA LYS A 130 -11.94 -16.47 2.53
C LYS A 130 -11.18 -16.91 1.27
N ALA A 131 -11.78 -16.72 0.10
CA ALA A 131 -11.22 -17.11 -1.20
C ALA A 131 -10.49 -15.96 -1.91
N HIS A 132 -10.40 -14.77 -1.30
CA HIS A 132 -9.63 -13.67 -1.89
C HIS A 132 -8.14 -13.99 -1.83
N ILE A 133 -7.49 -13.98 -2.99
CA ILE A 133 -6.06 -14.25 -3.16
C ILE A 133 -5.35 -12.92 -3.41
N ASN A 134 -4.25 -12.70 -2.67
CA ASN A 134 -3.41 -11.52 -2.82
C ASN A 134 -1.96 -11.90 -2.44
N PRO A 135 -1.12 -12.31 -3.42
CA PRO A 135 0.27 -12.68 -3.17
C PRO A 135 1.05 -11.58 -2.45
N TYR A 136 0.81 -10.31 -2.81
CA TYR A 136 1.50 -9.20 -2.19
C TYR A 136 1.17 -9.07 -0.70
N TYR A 137 -0.09 -9.30 -0.28
CA TYR A 137 -0.44 -9.30 1.14
C TYR A 137 0.31 -10.38 1.93
N ASP A 138 0.36 -11.60 1.41
CA ASP A 138 1.03 -12.71 2.09
C ASP A 138 2.54 -12.47 2.19
N ILE A 139 3.17 -12.02 1.09
CA ILE A 139 4.59 -11.65 1.07
C ILE A 139 4.85 -10.49 2.06
N TRP A 140 4.01 -9.46 2.06
CA TRP A 140 4.11 -8.35 3.01
C TRP A 140 4.04 -8.84 4.46
N ALA A 141 3.06 -9.68 4.80
CA ALA A 141 2.92 -10.20 6.16
C ALA A 141 4.16 -11.00 6.60
N GLN A 142 4.76 -11.77 5.69
CA GLN A 142 6.04 -12.44 5.91
C GLN A 142 7.17 -11.44 6.19
N THR A 143 7.21 -10.34 5.44
CA THR A 143 8.22 -9.29 5.64
C THR A 143 8.08 -8.67 7.04
N CYS A 144 6.87 -8.45 7.55
CA CYS A 144 6.66 -7.95 8.92
C CYS A 144 7.30 -8.87 9.98
N ARG A 145 7.17 -10.19 9.82
CA ARG A 145 7.80 -11.18 10.71
C ARG A 145 9.32 -11.10 10.64
N MET A 146 9.87 -11.05 9.43
CA MET A 146 11.32 -11.00 9.18
C MET A 146 12.01 -9.81 9.87
N VAL A 147 11.38 -8.63 9.84
CA VAL A 147 11.96 -7.41 10.45
C VAL A 147 11.38 -7.04 11.81
N SER A 148 10.56 -7.91 12.41
CA SER A 148 9.93 -7.67 13.71
C SER A 148 9.05 -6.41 13.74
N PHE A 149 8.35 -6.11 12.64
CA PHE A 149 7.49 -4.94 12.50
C PHE A 149 6.06 -5.25 12.96
N LEU A 150 5.55 -4.41 13.87
CA LEU A 150 4.24 -4.54 14.52
C LEU A 150 3.24 -3.46 14.08
N GLY A 151 3.64 -2.54 13.21
CA GLY A 151 2.81 -1.43 12.73
C GLY A 151 3.38 -0.04 13.05
N PRO A 152 2.76 1.01 12.49
CA PRO A 152 3.24 2.38 12.58
C PRO A 152 2.99 3.00 13.95
N LEU A 153 3.79 4.02 14.28
CA LEU A 153 3.69 4.80 15.50
C LEU A 153 3.42 6.29 15.17
N PRO A 154 2.77 7.03 16.08
CA PRO A 154 2.50 8.47 15.91
C PRO A 154 3.74 9.35 16.08
N ASP A 155 4.87 8.81 16.53
CA ASP A 155 5.99 9.62 16.95
C ASP A 155 6.84 10.15 15.77
N ALA A 156 7.47 11.31 16.00
CA ALA A 156 8.26 11.99 14.98
C ALA A 156 9.51 11.19 14.56
N HIS A 157 10.01 10.29 15.41
CA HIS A 157 11.15 9.44 15.07
C HIS A 157 10.75 8.37 14.05
N TYR A 158 9.54 7.81 14.15
CA TYR A 158 8.97 6.92 13.13
C TYR A 158 8.84 7.59 11.76
N ALA A 159 8.54 8.89 11.75
CA ALA A 159 8.38 9.69 10.54
C ALA A 159 9.68 10.35 10.04
N ASP A 160 10.79 10.24 10.77
CA ASP A 160 12.07 10.88 10.41
C ASP A 160 12.62 10.24 9.11
N PRO A 161 12.91 11.01 8.05
CA PRO A 161 13.52 10.49 6.83
C PRO A 161 14.81 9.71 7.05
N ALA A 162 15.59 9.99 8.10
CA ALA A 162 16.78 9.21 8.45
C ALA A 162 16.43 7.84 9.06
N ALA A 163 15.37 7.77 9.86
CA ALA A 163 14.82 6.50 10.35
C ALA A 163 14.07 5.75 9.24
N ALA A 164 13.40 6.45 8.34
CA ALA A 164 12.81 5.90 7.12
C ALA A 164 13.89 5.42 6.14
N LYS A 165 15.10 6.00 6.11
CA LYS A 165 16.24 5.42 5.36
C LYS A 165 16.74 4.10 5.94
N MET A 166 16.31 3.72 7.15
CA MET A 166 16.40 2.34 7.65
C MET A 166 15.18 1.51 7.20
N THR A 167 14.63 1.81 6.02
CA THR A 167 13.57 1.06 5.36
C THR A 167 13.95 -0.41 5.21
N HIS A 168 12.94 -1.29 5.26
CA HIS A 168 13.10 -2.73 5.10
C HIS A 168 13.87 -3.04 3.79
N PRO A 169 14.96 -3.84 3.82
CA PRO A 169 15.78 -4.13 2.63
C PRO A 169 15.01 -4.82 1.49
N VAL A 170 13.80 -5.32 1.74
CA VAL A 170 12.95 -5.98 0.75
C VAL A 170 12.08 -5.01 -0.03
N LEU A 171 11.92 -3.74 0.41
CA LEU A 171 11.06 -2.79 -0.27
C LEU A 171 11.39 -2.61 -1.75
N PRO A 172 12.65 -2.52 -2.19
CA PRO A 172 12.99 -2.50 -3.62
C PRO A 172 12.46 -3.72 -4.39
N VAL A 173 12.42 -4.90 -3.75
CA VAL A 173 11.87 -6.14 -4.34
C VAL A 173 10.36 -6.04 -4.45
N LEU A 174 9.69 -5.57 -3.39
CA LEU A 174 8.23 -5.39 -3.37
C LEU A 174 7.78 -4.32 -4.37
N TYR A 175 8.51 -3.22 -4.51
CA TYR A 175 8.20 -2.16 -5.47
C TYR A 175 8.42 -2.61 -6.91
N HIS A 176 9.44 -3.44 -7.14
CA HIS A 176 9.70 -4.02 -8.46
C HIS A 176 8.60 -5.00 -8.86
N HIS A 177 8.27 -5.94 -7.98
CA HIS A 177 7.39 -7.08 -8.28
C HIS A 177 5.91 -6.84 -8.00
N SER A 178 5.54 -5.87 -7.17
CA SER A 178 4.16 -5.66 -6.71
C SER A 178 3.73 -4.21 -6.79
N ASP A 179 3.74 -3.42 -5.72
CA ASP A 179 3.42 -1.99 -5.81
C ASP A 179 4.00 -1.27 -4.59
N VAL A 180 3.88 0.04 -4.51
CA VAL A 180 4.36 0.81 -3.37
C VAL A 180 3.49 0.67 -2.11
N VAL A 181 2.22 0.26 -2.28
CA VAL A 181 1.29 -0.04 -1.17
C VAL A 181 0.53 -1.33 -1.46
N VAL A 182 0.39 -2.17 -0.44
CA VAL A 182 -0.37 -3.42 -0.51
C VAL A 182 -1.88 -3.11 -0.50
N PRO A 183 -2.65 -3.51 -1.52
CA PRO A 183 -4.10 -3.42 -1.47
C PRO A 183 -4.66 -4.38 -0.41
N SER A 184 -5.35 -3.87 0.60
CA SER A 184 -6.11 -4.70 1.54
C SER A 184 -7.46 -5.06 0.93
N TYR A 185 -8.06 -6.19 1.34
CA TYR A 185 -9.41 -6.53 0.85
C TYR A 185 -10.43 -5.44 1.18
N ASP A 186 -10.33 -4.84 2.38
CA ASP A 186 -11.16 -3.70 2.78
C ASP A 186 -11.06 -2.54 1.78
N SER A 187 -9.84 -2.17 1.37
CA SER A 187 -9.64 -1.07 0.40
C SER A 187 -10.30 -1.36 -0.94
N LEU A 188 -10.13 -2.58 -1.45
CA LEU A 188 -10.68 -3.00 -2.73
C LEU A 188 -12.22 -3.06 -2.69
N TYR A 189 -12.78 -3.55 -1.57
CA TYR A 189 -14.22 -3.62 -1.38
C TYR A 189 -14.84 -2.23 -1.23
N ILE A 190 -14.22 -1.32 -0.48
CA ILE A 190 -14.67 0.08 -0.37
C ILE A 190 -14.71 0.72 -1.77
N ILE A 191 -13.66 0.57 -2.58
CA ILE A 191 -13.63 1.08 -3.95
C ILE A 191 -14.79 0.47 -4.78
N SER A 192 -15.01 -0.84 -4.67
CA SER A 192 -16.12 -1.52 -5.36
C SER A 192 -17.48 -0.92 -4.98
N GLN A 193 -17.71 -0.66 -3.69
CA GLN A 193 -18.96 -0.08 -3.20
C GLN A 193 -19.13 1.38 -3.64
N LEU A 194 -18.05 2.17 -3.65
CA LEU A 194 -18.10 3.55 -4.14
C LEU A 194 -18.52 3.61 -5.62
N VAL A 195 -18.03 2.69 -6.45
CA VAL A 195 -18.41 2.57 -7.87
C VAL A 195 -19.88 2.22 -8.01
N GLU A 196 -20.38 1.25 -7.22
CA GLU A 196 -21.76 0.80 -7.25
C GLU A 196 -22.74 1.88 -6.74
N GLU A 197 -22.51 2.40 -5.54
CA GLU A 197 -23.38 3.39 -4.87
C GLU A 197 -23.46 4.70 -5.64
N SER A 198 -22.35 5.15 -6.22
CA SER A 198 -22.29 6.40 -7.00
C SER A 198 -22.58 6.17 -8.49
N LYS A 199 -22.92 4.94 -8.91
CA LYS A 199 -23.23 4.55 -10.29
C LYS A 199 -22.15 5.01 -11.29
N LEU A 200 -20.89 4.82 -10.92
CA LEU A 200 -19.75 5.26 -11.72
C LEU A 200 -19.49 4.29 -12.88
N ASP A 201 -19.02 4.82 -14.00
CA ASP A 201 -18.72 4.06 -15.22
C ASP A 201 -17.43 3.21 -15.05
N GLY A 202 -16.64 3.48 -14.02
CA GLY A 202 -15.42 2.75 -13.69
C GLY A 202 -14.44 3.57 -12.87
N ILE A 203 -13.18 3.14 -12.88
CA ILE A 203 -12.07 3.70 -12.12
C ILE A 203 -10.98 4.15 -13.09
N ILE A 204 -10.37 5.30 -12.81
CA ILE A 204 -9.12 5.74 -13.41
C ILE A 204 -8.03 5.50 -12.36
N ASP A 205 -7.16 4.52 -12.60
CA ASP A 205 -5.96 4.29 -11.80
C ASP A 205 -4.85 5.19 -12.37
N MET A 206 -4.66 6.34 -11.74
CA MET A 206 -3.79 7.42 -12.21
C MET A 206 -2.39 7.30 -11.61
N ALA A 207 -1.38 7.35 -12.47
CA ALA A 207 -0.01 6.95 -12.13
C ALA A 207 0.04 5.50 -11.62
N SER A 208 -0.63 4.60 -12.34
CA SER A 208 -0.86 3.19 -11.96
C SER A 208 0.41 2.36 -11.78
N GLY A 209 1.57 2.91 -12.15
CA GLY A 209 2.85 2.23 -12.07
C GLY A 209 2.86 0.94 -12.87
N ASN A 210 3.03 -0.19 -12.19
CA ASN A 210 3.06 -1.49 -12.86
C ASN A 210 1.69 -2.17 -12.98
N GLY A 211 0.64 -1.53 -12.44
CA GLY A 211 -0.74 -1.97 -12.59
C GLY A 211 -1.19 -3.07 -11.64
N TYR A 212 -0.49 -3.33 -10.52
CA TYR A 212 -0.94 -4.34 -9.54
C TYR A 212 -2.35 -4.03 -8.99
N TRP A 213 -2.59 -2.77 -8.59
CA TRP A 213 -3.91 -2.30 -8.15
C TRP A 213 -4.97 -2.48 -9.25
N THR A 214 -4.68 -2.04 -10.46
CA THR A 214 -5.56 -2.25 -11.61
C THR A 214 -5.87 -3.73 -11.83
N TYR A 215 -4.87 -4.61 -11.79
CA TYR A 215 -5.04 -6.05 -12.00
C TYR A 215 -5.97 -6.67 -10.95
N ILE A 216 -5.74 -6.40 -9.67
CA ILE A 216 -6.56 -7.00 -8.59
C ILE A 216 -8.00 -6.43 -8.56
N LEU A 217 -8.20 -5.14 -8.87
CA LEU A 217 -9.53 -4.54 -9.01
C LEU A 217 -10.29 -5.15 -10.20
N ARG A 218 -9.61 -5.42 -11.33
CA ARG A 218 -10.20 -6.11 -12.48
C ARG A 218 -10.58 -7.57 -12.16
N ARG A 219 -9.81 -8.27 -11.31
CA ARG A 219 -10.22 -9.59 -10.79
C ARG A 219 -11.50 -9.52 -9.97
N MET A 220 -11.79 -8.39 -9.32
CA MET A 220 -13.08 -8.09 -8.70
C MET A 220 -14.18 -7.62 -9.69
N LYS A 221 -13.93 -7.76 -11.00
CA LYS A 221 -14.86 -7.41 -12.08
C LYS A 221 -15.16 -5.91 -12.20
N LEU A 222 -14.30 -5.06 -11.63
CA LEU A 222 -14.38 -3.62 -11.80
C LEU A 222 -13.77 -3.19 -13.12
N LYS A 223 -14.37 -2.17 -13.75
CA LYS A 223 -13.81 -1.51 -14.93
C LYS A 223 -12.75 -0.52 -14.49
N VAL A 224 -11.49 -0.78 -14.85
CA VAL A 224 -10.35 0.07 -14.46
C VAL A 224 -9.53 0.44 -15.69
N ASN A 225 -9.30 1.74 -15.87
CA ASN A 225 -8.37 2.30 -16.84
C ASN A 225 -7.07 2.69 -16.12
N ALA A 226 -5.99 1.98 -16.42
CA ALA A 226 -4.65 2.30 -15.92
C ALA A 226 -4.00 3.38 -16.80
N VAL A 227 -3.45 4.42 -16.16
CA VAL A 227 -2.76 5.53 -16.83
C VAL A 227 -1.43 5.77 -16.15
N ASP A 228 -0.33 5.68 -16.89
CA ASP A 228 1.02 5.95 -16.39
C ASP A 228 1.87 6.57 -17.51
N ASN A 229 2.84 7.41 -17.17
CA ASN A 229 3.76 7.95 -18.18
C ASN A 229 4.87 6.95 -18.58
N MET A 230 4.97 5.84 -17.85
CA MET A 230 5.95 4.77 -18.00
C MET A 230 7.40 5.27 -17.86
N ALA A 231 7.63 6.30 -17.05
CA ALA A 231 8.97 6.89 -16.87
C ALA A 231 9.91 6.05 -15.98
N SER A 232 9.38 5.21 -15.10
CA SER A 232 10.20 4.26 -14.32
C SER A 232 10.28 2.90 -15.00
N GLU A 233 11.51 2.50 -15.31
CA GLU A 233 11.87 1.35 -16.15
C GLU A 233 12.07 0.04 -15.37
N TYR A 234 12.10 0.09 -14.03
CA TYR A 234 12.53 -1.02 -13.17
C TYR A 234 11.37 -1.82 -12.58
N ARG A 235 10.30 -2.10 -13.32
CA ARG A 235 9.07 -2.68 -12.76
C ARG A 235 8.58 -3.90 -13.53
N ASN A 236 8.20 -4.96 -12.81
CA ASN A 236 7.47 -6.10 -13.36
C ASN A 236 6.01 -5.69 -13.62
N MET A 237 5.57 -5.73 -14.87
CA MET A 237 4.24 -5.26 -15.26
C MET A 237 3.17 -6.34 -15.04
N TRP A 238 2.06 -5.96 -14.39
CA TRP A 238 0.92 -6.84 -14.12
C TRP A 238 -0.18 -6.77 -15.18
N ILE A 239 -0.14 -5.73 -16.00
CA ILE A 239 -1.06 -5.51 -17.12
C ILE A 239 -0.27 -5.03 -18.33
N SER A 240 -0.75 -5.38 -19.52
CA SER A 240 -0.12 -4.99 -20.78
C SER A 240 -0.79 -3.78 -21.44
N ASP A 241 -1.94 -3.35 -20.94
CA ASP A 241 -2.82 -2.35 -21.55
C ASP A 241 -2.84 -1.01 -20.80
N THR A 242 -1.77 -0.67 -20.07
CA THR A 242 -1.61 0.65 -19.45
C THR A 242 -1.58 1.73 -20.53
N GLU A 243 -2.44 2.74 -20.41
CA GLU A 243 -2.42 3.88 -21.31
C GLU A 243 -1.21 4.77 -21.00
N LYS A 244 -0.26 4.82 -21.94
CA LYS A 244 0.94 5.65 -21.82
C LYS A 244 0.62 7.11 -22.10
N ALA A 245 0.31 7.89 -21.05
CA ALA A 245 -0.08 9.28 -21.18
C ALA A 245 0.35 10.15 -19.97
N ASP A 246 0.47 11.46 -20.19
CA ASP A 246 0.42 12.43 -19.09
C ASP A 246 -1.00 12.45 -18.51
N GLY A 247 -1.13 12.36 -17.19
CA GLY A 247 -2.43 12.26 -16.52
C GLY A 247 -3.38 13.43 -16.80
N VAL A 248 -2.85 14.64 -16.98
CA VAL A 248 -3.67 15.83 -17.28
C VAL A 248 -4.17 15.76 -18.72
N GLU A 249 -3.31 15.36 -19.65
CA GLU A 249 -3.70 15.15 -21.05
C GLU A 249 -4.75 14.04 -21.18
N TYR A 250 -4.57 12.91 -20.49
CA TYR A 250 -5.54 11.83 -20.43
C TYR A 250 -6.91 12.33 -19.96
N LEU A 251 -6.94 13.05 -18.83
CA LEU A 251 -8.20 13.57 -18.30
C LEU A 251 -8.88 14.53 -19.29
N ARG A 252 -8.13 15.43 -19.95
CA ARG A 252 -8.71 16.34 -20.95
C ARG A 252 -9.34 15.61 -22.13
N LYS A 253 -8.70 14.55 -22.63
CA LYS A 253 -9.22 13.72 -23.73
C LYS A 253 -10.44 12.90 -23.31
N ASN A 254 -10.53 12.53 -22.03
CA ASN A 254 -11.55 11.64 -21.48
C ASN A 254 -12.61 12.39 -20.64
N GLY A 255 -13.03 13.58 -21.09
CA GLY A 255 -14.13 14.33 -20.46
C GLY A 255 -13.86 14.75 -19.01
N GLY A 256 -12.60 14.92 -18.64
CA GLY A 256 -12.17 15.21 -17.28
C GLY A 256 -12.32 14.03 -16.30
N GLY A 257 -12.55 12.81 -16.79
CA GLY A 257 -12.86 11.66 -15.95
C GLY A 257 -14.23 11.75 -15.27
N LYS A 258 -15.16 12.52 -15.85
CA LYS A 258 -16.54 12.61 -15.35
C LYS A 258 -17.17 11.21 -15.21
N ASN A 259 -17.96 11.01 -14.16
CA ASN A 259 -18.61 9.73 -13.81
C ASN A 259 -17.66 8.56 -13.55
N LYS A 260 -16.37 8.78 -13.34
CA LYS A 260 -15.42 7.75 -12.90
C LYS A 260 -14.89 8.10 -11.53
N LEU A 261 -14.41 7.09 -10.80
CA LEU A 261 -13.61 7.28 -9.59
C LEU A 261 -12.15 7.55 -9.98
N LEU A 262 -11.50 8.53 -9.34
CA LEU A 262 -10.07 8.76 -9.50
C LEU A 262 -9.31 8.06 -8.37
N LEU A 263 -8.59 6.97 -8.70
CA LEU A 263 -7.70 6.27 -7.80
C LEU A 263 -6.28 6.79 -8.00
N MET A 264 -5.62 7.11 -6.90
CA MET A 264 -4.29 7.72 -6.87
C MET A 264 -3.47 6.99 -5.81
N VAL A 265 -2.75 5.95 -6.24
CA VAL A 265 -1.83 5.22 -5.39
C VAL A 265 -0.50 5.94 -5.41
N TYR A 266 -0.10 6.46 -4.25
CA TYR A 266 1.24 7.00 -4.00
C TYR A 266 1.61 8.19 -4.87
N MET A 267 0.66 9.12 -5.02
CA MET A 267 0.88 10.25 -5.91
C MET A 267 2.09 11.10 -5.52
N ILE A 268 2.82 11.50 -6.55
CA ILE A 268 3.97 12.37 -6.43
C ILE A 268 3.49 13.78 -6.07
N THR A 269 3.81 14.19 -4.86
CA THR A 269 3.57 15.54 -4.33
C THR A 269 4.65 16.53 -4.73
N ALA A 270 5.86 16.05 -5.06
CA ALA A 270 6.92 16.90 -5.59
C ALA A 270 6.47 17.58 -6.89
N GLY A 271 6.60 18.91 -6.95
CA GLY A 271 6.19 19.71 -8.10
C GLY A 271 4.69 20.01 -8.15
N THR A 272 4.10 20.01 -9.35
CA THR A 272 2.71 20.46 -9.59
C THR A 272 1.80 19.39 -10.18
N PHE A 273 2.29 18.16 -10.39
CA PHE A 273 1.53 17.10 -11.07
C PHE A 273 0.19 16.79 -10.39
N THR A 274 0.23 16.41 -9.11
CA THR A 274 -0.95 16.16 -8.27
C THR A 274 -1.98 17.30 -8.36
N LYS A 275 -1.53 18.56 -8.20
CA LYS A 275 -2.39 19.75 -8.27
C LYS A 275 -3.05 19.91 -9.64
N ARG A 276 -2.32 19.64 -10.72
CA ARG A 276 -2.82 19.74 -12.10
C ARG A 276 -3.82 18.62 -12.43
N VAL A 277 -3.57 17.40 -11.97
CA VAL A 277 -4.51 16.28 -12.12
C VAL A 277 -5.82 16.59 -11.40
N LEU A 278 -5.75 16.98 -10.13
CA LEU A 278 -6.93 17.28 -9.31
C LEU A 278 -7.76 18.46 -9.84
N SER A 279 -7.12 19.52 -10.33
CA SER A 279 -7.84 20.66 -10.94
C SER A 279 -8.49 20.33 -12.29
N THR A 280 -7.93 19.35 -13.01
CA THR A 280 -8.46 18.88 -14.30
C THR A 280 -9.60 17.89 -14.11
N TYR A 281 -9.57 17.10 -13.04
CA TYR A 281 -10.57 16.09 -12.73
C TYR A 281 -11.97 16.68 -12.48
N LYS A 282 -12.99 16.09 -13.11
CA LYS A 282 -14.38 16.54 -13.10
C LYS A 282 -15.35 15.54 -12.44
N GLY A 283 -14.84 14.43 -11.92
CA GLY A 283 -15.63 13.53 -11.07
C GLY A 283 -15.83 14.07 -9.65
N ASP A 284 -16.47 13.23 -8.84
CA ASP A 284 -16.97 13.54 -7.50
C ASP A 284 -16.41 12.61 -6.41
N VAL A 285 -15.68 11.54 -6.78
CA VAL A 285 -15.02 10.63 -5.84
C VAL A 285 -13.54 10.54 -6.14
N ILE A 286 -12.71 10.74 -5.12
CA ILE A 286 -11.26 10.56 -5.16
C ILE A 286 -10.87 9.55 -4.09
N VAL A 287 -10.05 8.57 -4.45
CA VAL A 287 -9.41 7.66 -3.52
C VAL A 287 -7.91 7.86 -3.59
N VAL A 288 -7.31 8.24 -2.47
CA VAL A 288 -5.86 8.37 -2.31
C VAL A 288 -5.37 7.23 -1.44
N VAL A 289 -4.34 6.53 -1.87
CA VAL A 289 -3.67 5.50 -1.09
C VAL A 289 -2.19 5.88 -0.97
N GLY A 290 -1.63 5.92 0.22
CA GLY A 290 -0.22 6.24 0.38
C GLY A 290 0.13 6.62 1.80
N THR A 291 1.35 7.13 1.98
CA THR A 291 1.85 7.40 3.32
C THR A 291 1.11 8.58 3.94
N GLN A 292 0.71 8.41 5.19
CA GLN A 292 0.05 9.43 6.00
C GLN A 292 0.99 10.08 7.01
N ASN A 293 2.14 9.48 7.31
CA ASN A 293 3.18 10.13 8.13
C ASN A 293 3.99 11.13 7.29
N ALA A 294 4.61 12.10 7.96
CA ALA A 294 5.39 13.17 7.32
C ALA A 294 6.78 12.72 6.82
N ASN A 295 6.93 11.46 6.37
CA ASN A 295 8.20 10.90 5.91
C ASN A 295 8.70 11.49 4.56
N ARG A 296 7.93 12.45 4.01
CA ARG A 296 8.22 13.22 2.78
C ARG A 296 8.28 12.41 1.48
N TYR A 297 7.91 11.13 1.52
CA TYR A 297 7.95 10.27 0.34
C TYR A 297 6.63 10.35 -0.46
N THR A 298 5.48 10.47 0.21
CA THR A 298 4.18 10.89 -0.41
C THR A 298 3.63 12.19 0.17
N GLY A 299 4.28 12.77 1.17
CA GLY A 299 3.91 14.09 1.70
C GLY A 299 4.43 15.20 0.80
N LEU A 300 3.79 16.37 0.80
CA LEU A 300 4.46 17.59 0.35
C LEU A 300 5.62 17.89 1.31
N SER A 301 6.56 18.72 0.88
CA SER A 301 7.76 19.04 1.67
C SER A 301 7.46 19.50 3.11
N ASP A 302 6.26 20.05 3.34
CA ASP A 302 5.82 20.74 4.54
C ASP A 302 4.52 20.19 5.16
N CYS A 303 3.79 19.28 4.50
CA CYS A 303 2.52 18.75 5.01
C CYS A 303 2.17 17.35 4.46
N THR A 304 1.32 16.64 5.20
CA THR A 304 0.71 15.38 4.78
C THR A 304 -0.30 15.60 3.65
N MET A 305 -0.64 14.52 2.92
CA MET A 305 -1.67 14.57 1.88
C MET A 305 -3.04 15.00 2.41
N GLU A 306 -3.38 14.55 3.61
CA GLU A 306 -4.63 14.89 4.26
C GLU A 306 -4.70 16.40 4.58
N GLU A 307 -3.69 16.94 5.27
CA GLU A 307 -3.60 18.38 5.56
C GLU A 307 -3.66 19.24 4.29
N TRP A 308 -3.01 18.78 3.21
CA TRP A 308 -3.06 19.46 1.93
C TRP A 308 -4.46 19.44 1.30
N PHE A 309 -5.13 18.28 1.30
CA PHE A 309 -6.50 18.16 0.79
C PHE A 309 -7.46 19.04 1.60
N GLU A 310 -7.39 19.01 2.92
CA GLU A 310 -8.21 19.85 3.79
C GLU A 310 -8.04 21.34 3.49
N LYS A 311 -6.80 21.78 3.23
CA LYS A 311 -6.47 23.18 2.94
C LYS A 311 -6.87 23.61 1.54
N GLU A 312 -6.60 22.81 0.52
CA GLU A 312 -6.68 23.24 -0.88
C GLU A 312 -7.97 22.79 -1.59
N MET A 313 -8.67 21.78 -1.07
CA MET A 313 -9.83 21.15 -1.72
C MET A 313 -11.14 21.48 -0.98
N ASN A 314 -11.41 22.78 -0.72
CA ASN A 314 -12.54 23.27 0.09
C ASN A 314 -13.94 22.72 -0.27
N GLY A 315 -14.15 22.30 -1.53
CA GLY A 315 -15.37 21.67 -2.02
C GLY A 315 -15.43 20.14 -1.83
N TRP A 316 -14.54 19.55 -1.05
CA TRP A 316 -14.44 18.11 -0.81
C TRP A 316 -14.53 17.79 0.68
N GLU A 317 -14.99 16.58 0.99
CA GLU A 317 -15.16 16.04 2.32
C GLU A 317 -14.50 14.67 2.42
N LEU A 318 -13.71 14.45 3.47
CA LEU A 318 -13.13 13.15 3.80
C LEU A 318 -14.22 12.28 4.44
N ILE A 319 -14.67 11.25 3.72
CA ILE A 319 -15.78 10.40 4.18
C ILE A 319 -15.31 9.05 4.73
N CYS A 320 -14.07 8.64 4.44
CA CYS A 320 -13.50 7.40 4.94
C CYS A 320 -11.98 7.48 5.01
N ARG A 321 -11.41 6.93 6.07
CA ARG A 321 -9.97 6.81 6.31
C ARG A 321 -9.69 5.47 6.99
N ILE A 322 -9.00 4.58 6.31
CA ILE A 322 -8.59 3.28 6.88
C ILE A 322 -7.07 3.15 6.86
N ALA A 323 -6.55 2.43 7.85
CA ALA A 323 -5.15 2.00 7.84
C ALA A 323 -4.93 0.99 6.70
N MET A 324 -3.73 1.01 6.12
CA MET A 324 -3.28 0.07 5.11
C MET A 324 -2.07 -0.72 5.63
N PRO A 325 -1.77 -1.89 5.04
CA PRO A 325 -0.56 -2.63 5.36
C PRO A 325 0.68 -1.73 5.21
N SER A 326 1.36 -1.47 6.32
CA SER A 326 2.43 -0.48 6.43
C SER A 326 3.81 -1.14 6.43
N PHE A 327 4.86 -0.38 6.21
CA PHE A 327 6.25 -0.84 6.30
C PHE A 327 6.99 -0.06 7.37
N ALA A 328 8.09 -0.59 7.91
CA ALA A 328 8.92 0.18 8.84
C ALA A 328 9.32 1.55 8.22
N GLY A 329 8.99 2.64 8.93
CA GLY A 329 9.21 4.03 8.48
C GLY A 329 8.13 4.61 7.55
N LYS A 330 7.16 3.79 7.15
CA LYS A 330 6.03 4.18 6.29
C LYS A 330 4.74 3.87 7.02
N ASP A 331 3.92 4.88 7.20
CA ASP A 331 2.58 4.69 7.74
C ASP A 331 1.60 4.83 6.58
N GLU A 332 1.00 3.73 6.14
CA GLU A 332 0.19 3.70 4.92
C GLU A 332 -1.30 3.81 5.27
N GLY A 333 -2.04 4.62 4.50
CA GLY A 333 -3.46 4.84 4.67
C GLY A 333 -4.20 4.95 3.34
N MET A 334 -5.51 4.70 3.38
CA MET A 334 -6.42 5.02 2.28
C MET A 334 -7.42 6.08 2.73
N PHE A 335 -7.60 7.10 1.90
CA PHE A 335 -8.47 8.25 2.12
C PHE A 335 -9.48 8.34 0.98
N VAL A 336 -10.76 8.43 1.33
CA VAL A 336 -11.85 8.62 0.36
C VAL A 336 -12.40 10.01 0.52
N TRP A 337 -12.28 10.81 -0.53
CA TRP A 337 -12.81 12.16 -0.62
C TRP A 337 -14.00 12.19 -1.57
N LYS A 338 -15.08 12.84 -1.13
CA LYS A 338 -16.27 13.08 -1.95
C LYS A 338 -16.50 14.57 -2.11
N ARG A 339 -16.91 15.00 -3.31
CA ARG A 339 -17.27 16.40 -3.56
C ARG A 339 -18.54 16.75 -2.77
N LYS A 340 -18.54 17.89 -2.08
CA LYS A 340 -19.71 18.43 -1.39
C LYS A 340 -20.74 18.85 -2.44
N ASN A 341 -22.00 18.47 -2.21
CA ASN A 341 -23.13 18.86 -3.05
C ASN A 341 -23.50 20.34 -2.87
#